data_AF-A0AAD8Y5T6-F1
#
_entry.id   AF-A0AAD8Y5T6-F1
#
_cell.length_a   1.000
_cell.length_b   1.000
_cell.length_c   1.000
_cell.angle_alpha   90.00
_cell.angle_beta   90.00
_cell.angle_gamma   90.00
#
_symmetry.space_group_name_H-M   'P 1'
#
loop_
_entity.id
_entity.type
_entity.pdbx_description
1 polymer ?
#
loop_
_entity_poly.entity_id
_entity_poly.type
_entity_poly.pdbx_seq_one_letter_code
_entity_poly.pdbx_strand_id
1 'polypeptide(L)'
;MMKWTILLAALPAIEAFVPAATTHQTHAQSTALEAVSSRRSVLANIAAFAPIVAATSSANAIETYLTEPTEEFKESERQRMEFRKKQLELKQEFVKVLARLTTESTTEEQLIEDLTDLKTLTIITGGLPLGIKKDEMYKVIRSKKAKGFWPTNVEIAYQKFKSEVAYQQSPNTEKDLENPL
;
A
#
# COMPACT_ATOMS: atom_id res chain seq x y z
N MET A 1 -68.77 13.94 0.24
CA MET A 1 -68.58 12.96 -0.86
C MET A 1 -67.78 13.61 -1.98
N MET A 2 -66.56 13.17 -2.25
CA MET A 2 -65.90 13.29 -3.57
C MET A 2 -64.70 12.33 -3.61
N LYS A 3 -64.27 11.97 -4.82
CA LYS A 3 -63.65 10.66 -5.11
C LYS A 3 -62.15 10.61 -4.80
N TRP A 4 -61.70 9.46 -4.29
CA TRP A 4 -60.29 9.12 -4.15
C TRP A 4 -59.67 8.80 -5.50
N THR A 5 -58.43 9.19 -5.73
CA THR A 5 -57.52 8.50 -6.67
C THR A 5 -56.10 8.59 -6.11
N ILE A 6 -55.54 7.45 -5.73
CA ILE A 6 -54.18 7.32 -5.18
C ILE A 6 -53.24 7.07 -6.36
N LEU A 7 -52.15 7.83 -6.46
CA LEU A 7 -51.12 7.63 -7.48
C LEU A 7 -49.90 6.97 -6.81
N LEU A 8 -49.59 5.76 -7.27
CA LEU A 8 -48.71 4.81 -6.59
C LEU A 8 -47.23 5.14 -6.82
N ALA A 9 -46.42 5.03 -5.76
CA ALA A 9 -44.98 5.24 -5.83
C ALA A 9 -44.25 4.09 -6.54
N ALA A 10 -43.18 4.41 -7.27
CA ALA A 10 -42.24 3.44 -7.83
C ALA A 10 -40.86 3.61 -7.19
N LEU A 11 -40.39 2.57 -6.51
CA LEU A 11 -39.02 2.40 -6.04
C LEU A 11 -38.45 1.09 -6.63
N PRO A 12 -37.13 0.97 -6.83
CA PRO A 12 -36.54 -0.14 -7.55
C PRO A 12 -36.34 -1.38 -6.67
N ALA A 13 -36.47 -2.56 -7.27
CA ALA A 13 -36.13 -3.84 -6.64
C ALA A 13 -34.92 -4.48 -7.34
N ILE A 14 -33.96 -4.90 -6.54
CA ILE A 14 -32.81 -5.72 -6.91
C ILE A 14 -33.15 -7.16 -6.52
N GLU A 15 -32.91 -8.14 -7.38
CA GLU A 15 -32.52 -9.49 -6.94
C GLU A 15 -31.90 -10.31 -8.08
N ALA A 16 -31.03 -11.26 -7.72
CA ALA A 16 -30.30 -12.12 -8.63
C ALA A 16 -30.61 -13.58 -8.34
N PHE A 17 -30.64 -14.47 -9.35
CA PHE A 17 -30.29 -15.90 -9.18
C PHE A 17 -30.15 -16.65 -10.53
N VAL A 18 -29.42 -17.78 -10.52
CA VAL A 18 -29.10 -18.71 -11.63
C VAL A 18 -29.22 -20.12 -11.01
N PRO A 19 -29.90 -21.16 -11.59
CA PRO A 19 -29.20 -22.09 -12.54
C PRO A 19 -30.02 -23.05 -13.48
N ALA A 20 -29.34 -23.57 -14.52
CA ALA A 20 -29.43 -24.92 -15.17
C ALA A 20 -30.77 -25.41 -15.81
N ALA A 21 -30.87 -26.42 -16.71
CA ALA A 21 -29.93 -27.45 -17.21
C ALA A 21 -30.35 -28.09 -18.58
N THR A 22 -29.46 -28.90 -19.18
CA THR A 22 -29.71 -30.10 -20.07
C THR A 22 -30.07 -29.89 -21.57
N THR A 23 -29.86 -30.78 -22.57
CA THR A 23 -28.73 -31.67 -23.05
C THR A 23 -29.08 -32.24 -24.46
N HIS A 24 -28.07 -32.71 -25.24
CA HIS A 24 -28.02 -33.70 -26.37
C HIS A 24 -27.58 -33.11 -27.74
N GLN A 25 -26.36 -33.37 -28.26
CA GLN A 25 -25.75 -34.61 -28.85
C GLN A 25 -26.23 -34.90 -30.31
N THR A 26 -25.43 -35.35 -31.32
CA THR A 26 -24.01 -35.81 -31.41
C THR A 26 -23.49 -35.89 -32.87
N HIS A 27 -22.17 -36.18 -33.03
CA HIS A 27 -21.39 -36.65 -34.21
C HIS A 27 -20.61 -35.60 -35.05
N ALA A 28 -19.30 -35.78 -35.35
CA ALA A 28 -18.38 -36.88 -35.02
C ALA A 28 -16.90 -36.43 -34.82
N GLN A 29 -16.25 -37.01 -33.78
CA GLN A 29 -14.87 -37.55 -33.70
C GLN A 29 -13.75 -36.87 -34.53
N SER A 30 -12.63 -36.38 -33.98
CA SER A 30 -11.95 -36.57 -32.67
C SER A 30 -11.61 -38.02 -32.29
N THR A 31 -10.40 -38.44 -32.66
CA THR A 31 -9.60 -39.47 -31.97
C THR A 31 -8.85 -38.80 -30.80
N ALA A 32 -9.10 -39.19 -29.56
CA ALA A 32 -8.27 -40.13 -28.78
C ALA A 32 -6.82 -39.61 -28.58
N LEU A 33 -6.30 -39.36 -27.36
CA LEU A 33 -6.72 -39.74 -26.00
C LEU A 33 -6.59 -38.51 -25.05
N GLU A 34 -7.37 -38.36 -23.99
CA GLU A 34 -7.15 -38.98 -22.66
C GLU A 34 -5.68 -38.93 -22.20
N ALA A 35 -5.33 -38.47 -20.99
CA ALA A 35 -6.13 -37.85 -19.95
C ALA A 35 -5.24 -37.03 -18.99
N VAL A 36 -5.92 -36.26 -18.14
CA VAL A 36 -5.59 -35.94 -16.74
C VAL A 36 -4.34 -36.63 -16.14
N SER A 37 -3.54 -35.81 -15.45
CA SER A 37 -2.52 -36.21 -14.44
C SER A 37 -1.19 -36.78 -14.94
N SER A 38 -0.23 -35.88 -15.21
CA SER A 38 1.17 -36.13 -14.83
C SER A 38 1.98 -34.86 -14.56
N ARG A 39 1.73 -34.20 -13.42
CA ARG A 39 2.77 -33.40 -12.74
C ARG A 39 3.75 -34.31 -11.98
N ARG A 40 4.12 -35.44 -12.61
CA ARG A 40 5.00 -36.50 -12.09
C ARG A 40 6.03 -36.98 -13.13
N SER A 41 6.05 -36.40 -14.33
CA SER A 41 7.00 -36.74 -15.41
C SER A 41 8.38 -36.08 -15.28
N VAL A 42 8.55 -35.06 -14.42
CA VAL A 42 9.87 -34.46 -14.13
C VAL A 42 10.80 -35.42 -13.36
N LEU A 43 10.27 -36.54 -12.84
CA LEU A 43 11.02 -37.61 -12.19
C LEU A 43 11.41 -38.76 -13.14
N ALA A 44 11.23 -38.59 -14.46
CA ALA A 44 11.52 -39.63 -15.46
C ALA A 44 12.84 -39.40 -16.25
N ASN A 45 13.74 -38.55 -15.74
CA ASN A 45 15.06 -38.30 -16.35
C ASN A 45 16.24 -38.63 -15.39
N ILE A 46 16.06 -39.67 -14.56
CA ILE A 46 17.11 -40.27 -13.73
C ILE A 46 17.46 -41.64 -14.31
N ALA A 47 18.30 -41.64 -15.35
CA ALA A 47 18.81 -42.88 -15.97
C ALA A 47 20.23 -42.70 -16.57
N ALA A 48 21.09 -41.98 -15.86
CA ALA A 48 22.53 -41.90 -16.14
C ALA A 48 23.31 -41.97 -14.82
N PHE A 49 23.14 -43.08 -14.09
CA PHE A 49 23.83 -43.36 -12.83
C PHE A 49 25.28 -43.78 -13.10
N ALA A 50 26.21 -42.81 -13.05
CA ALA A 50 27.62 -43.11 -12.84
C ALA A 50 27.88 -43.12 -11.31
N PRO A 51 28.37 -44.23 -10.73
CA PRO A 51 28.60 -44.30 -9.28
C PRO A 51 29.88 -43.55 -8.92
N ILE A 52 29.76 -42.23 -8.69
CA ILE A 52 30.79 -41.49 -7.95
C ILE A 52 30.72 -41.96 -6.50
N VAL A 53 31.56 -42.93 -6.16
CA VAL A 53 31.80 -43.34 -4.77
C VAL A 53 32.63 -42.25 -4.08
N ALA A 54 32.00 -41.10 -3.84
CA ALA A 54 32.52 -40.09 -2.94
C ALA A 54 32.45 -40.70 -1.54
N ALA A 55 33.60 -41.15 -1.03
CA ALA A 55 33.70 -41.70 0.30
C ALA A 55 33.08 -40.72 1.32
N THR A 56 32.20 -41.22 2.17
CA THR A 56 31.75 -40.50 3.36
C THR A 56 32.89 -40.50 4.38
N SER A 57 33.99 -39.81 4.05
CA SER A 57 34.89 -39.29 5.07
C SER A 57 34.04 -38.40 5.96
N SER A 58 33.88 -38.83 7.22
CA SER A 58 33.36 -38.00 8.29
C SER A 58 34.33 -36.82 8.48
N ALA A 59 34.15 -35.78 7.67
CA ALA A 59 34.72 -34.49 7.96
C ALA A 59 34.15 -34.09 9.32
N ASN A 60 35.00 -34.08 10.34
CA ASN A 60 34.69 -33.48 11.62
C ASN A 60 34.43 -32.00 11.34
N ALA A 61 33.15 -31.67 11.11
CA ALA A 61 32.70 -30.33 10.82
C ALA A 61 32.92 -29.51 12.08
N ILE A 62 34.07 -28.82 12.10
CA ILE A 62 34.56 -27.95 13.15
C ILE A 62 33.38 -27.13 13.70
N GLU A 63 32.97 -27.45 14.94
CA GLU A 63 31.86 -26.85 15.68
C GLU A 63 32.22 -25.42 16.16
N THR A 64 32.87 -24.64 15.29
CA THR A 64 33.55 -23.36 15.61
C THR A 64 33.29 -22.29 14.55
N TYR A 65 32.24 -22.47 13.75
CA TYR A 65 31.71 -21.45 12.81
C TYR A 65 30.21 -21.19 12.99
N LEU A 66 29.65 -21.59 14.14
CA LEU A 66 28.28 -21.27 14.57
C LEU A 66 28.24 -20.43 15.85
N THR A 67 29.37 -19.81 16.21
CA THR A 67 29.54 -18.98 17.41
C THR A 67 29.22 -17.52 17.12
N GLU A 68 27.98 -17.16 17.46
CA GLU A 68 27.41 -15.81 17.57
C GLU A 68 27.41 -14.92 16.31
N PRO A 69 26.30 -14.20 16.03
CA PRO A 69 26.37 -13.06 15.12
C PRO A 69 27.41 -12.07 15.65
N THR A 70 28.37 -11.69 14.82
CA THR A 70 29.39 -10.67 15.14
C THR A 70 28.73 -9.43 15.72
N GLU A 71 29.40 -8.76 16.66
CA GLU A 71 28.79 -7.62 17.37
C GLU A 71 28.34 -6.52 16.40
N GLU A 72 29.12 -6.26 15.35
CA GLU A 72 28.77 -5.40 14.21
C GLU A 72 27.42 -5.78 13.54
N PHE A 73 27.11 -7.08 13.40
CA PHE A 73 25.83 -7.53 12.86
C PHE A 73 24.69 -7.22 13.84
N LYS A 74 24.88 -7.52 15.14
CA LYS A 74 23.91 -7.21 16.21
C LYS A 74 23.64 -5.70 16.29
N GLU A 75 24.67 -4.87 16.14
CA GLU A 75 24.55 -3.41 16.09
C GLU A 75 23.83 -2.94 14.82
N SER A 76 24.15 -3.49 13.65
CA SER A 76 23.47 -3.13 12.40
C SER A 76 21.97 -3.48 12.42
N GLU A 77 21.59 -4.61 13.03
CA GLU A 77 20.18 -4.99 13.22
C GLU A 77 19.47 -4.11 14.26
N ARG A 78 20.15 -3.70 15.34
CA ARG A 78 19.62 -2.68 16.28
C ARG A 78 19.37 -1.35 15.55
N GLN A 79 20.34 -0.84 14.78
CA GLN A 79 20.19 0.39 13.99
C GLN A 79 19.02 0.30 13.00
N ARG A 80 18.86 -0.84 12.30
CA ARG A 80 17.72 -1.09 11.40
C ARG A 80 16.39 -1.08 12.15
N MET A 81 16.32 -1.70 13.32
CA MET A 81 15.11 -1.73 14.14
C MET A 81 14.77 -0.36 14.74
N GLU A 82 15.76 0.40 15.21
CA GLU A 82 15.59 1.77 15.67
C GLU A 82 15.15 2.71 14.55
N PHE A 83 15.74 2.60 13.36
CA PHE A 83 15.32 3.37 12.20
C PHE A 83 13.87 3.07 11.81
N ARG A 84 13.49 1.78 11.73
CA ARG A 84 12.10 1.36 11.50
C ARG A 84 11.15 1.91 12.57
N LYS A 85 11.56 1.91 13.85
CA LYS A 85 10.78 2.46 14.96
C LYS A 85 10.56 3.97 14.81
N LYS A 86 11.62 4.74 14.57
CA LYS A 86 11.56 6.20 14.34
C LYS A 86 10.68 6.54 13.12
N GLN A 87 10.80 5.79 12.02
CA GLN A 87 9.95 5.95 10.84
C GLN A 87 8.47 5.61 11.12
N LEU A 88 8.20 4.63 11.97
CA LEU A 88 6.84 4.30 12.39
C LEU A 88 6.23 5.37 13.31
N GLU A 89 7.02 5.91 14.24
CA GLU A 89 6.63 7.01 15.14
C GLU A 89 6.24 8.26 14.32
N LEU A 90 7.12 8.71 13.42
CA LEU A 90 6.86 9.84 12.51
C LEU A 90 5.62 9.62 11.63
N LYS A 91 5.39 8.37 11.17
CA LYS A 91 4.17 8.00 10.43
C LYS A 91 2.92 8.07 11.29
N GLN A 92 2.98 7.65 12.55
CA GLN A 92 1.86 7.72 13.48
C GLN A 92 1.50 9.18 13.81
N GLU A 93 2.49 10.04 14.03
CA GLU A 93 2.30 11.48 14.23
C GLU A 93 1.64 12.13 13.02
N PHE A 94 2.14 11.86 11.81
CA PHE A 94 1.55 12.36 10.57
C PHE A 94 0.09 11.93 10.38
N VAL A 95 -0.21 10.65 10.62
CA VAL A 95 -1.58 10.12 10.54
C VAL A 95 -2.47 10.71 11.63
N LYS A 96 -1.94 10.99 12.83
CA LYS A 96 -2.68 11.63 13.93
C LYS A 96 -3.08 13.06 13.58
N VAL A 97 -2.17 13.88 13.05
CA VAL A 97 -2.49 15.25 12.60
C VAL A 97 -3.47 15.21 11.42
N LEU A 98 -3.28 14.31 10.46
CA LEU A 98 -4.20 14.13 9.34
C LEU A 98 -5.61 13.69 9.80
N ALA A 99 -5.70 12.84 10.83
CA ALA A 99 -6.97 12.49 11.45
C ALA A 99 -7.62 13.72 12.10
N ARG A 100 -6.89 14.45 12.97
CA ARG A 100 -7.32 15.69 13.66
C ARG A 100 -7.91 16.71 12.67
N LEU A 101 -7.19 16.99 11.57
CA LEU A 101 -7.63 17.85 10.47
C LEU A 101 -8.99 17.42 9.88
N THR A 102 -9.25 16.11 9.79
CA THR A 102 -10.49 15.59 9.20
C THR A 102 -11.65 15.52 10.18
N THR A 103 -11.43 15.11 11.43
CA THR A 103 -12.49 14.79 12.41
C THR A 103 -12.75 15.87 13.45
N GLU A 104 -11.71 16.53 13.95
CA GLU A 104 -11.77 17.40 15.13
C GLU A 104 -11.76 18.89 14.73
N SER A 105 -10.83 19.27 13.85
CA SER A 105 -10.60 20.67 13.50
C SER A 105 -11.78 21.26 12.72
N THR A 106 -12.39 22.27 13.32
CA THR A 106 -13.62 22.92 12.85
C THR A 106 -13.46 24.44 12.76
N THR A 107 -12.53 25.03 13.53
CA THR A 107 -12.17 26.46 13.45
C THR A 107 -11.13 26.71 12.38
N GLU A 108 -11.13 27.91 11.78
CA GLU A 108 -10.15 28.32 10.76
C GLU A 108 -8.70 28.21 11.26
N GLU A 109 -8.43 28.70 12.46
CA GLU A 109 -7.10 28.69 13.10
C GLU A 109 -6.57 27.26 13.27
N GLN A 110 -7.40 26.33 13.75
CA GLN A 110 -7.05 24.91 13.92
C GLN A 110 -6.71 24.23 12.59
N LEU A 111 -7.46 24.53 11.53
CA LEU A 111 -7.19 24.00 10.19
C LEU A 111 -5.87 24.54 9.61
N ILE A 112 -5.52 25.80 9.91
CA ILE A 112 -4.23 26.38 9.53
C ILE A 112 -3.11 25.70 10.32
N GLU A 113 -3.26 25.57 11.64
CA GLU A 113 -2.30 24.91 12.54
C GLU A 113 -2.00 23.48 12.08
N ASP A 114 -3.03 22.66 11.84
CA ASP A 114 -2.90 21.30 11.30
C ASP A 114 -2.15 21.24 9.96
N LEU A 115 -2.43 22.18 9.04
CA LEU A 115 -1.75 22.23 7.75
C LEU A 115 -0.29 22.68 7.89
N THR A 116 0.03 23.52 8.88
CA THR A 116 1.41 23.89 9.21
C THR A 116 2.16 22.78 9.96
N ASP A 117 1.49 21.99 10.81
CA ASP A 117 2.05 20.79 11.45
C ASP A 117 2.40 19.74 10.39
N LEU A 118 1.47 19.42 9.48
CA LEU A 118 1.71 18.51 8.37
C LEU A 118 2.86 18.98 7.47
N LYS A 119 2.96 20.29 7.21
CA LYS A 119 4.11 20.86 6.49
C LYS A 119 5.41 20.64 7.26
N THR A 120 5.44 20.93 8.56
CA THR A 120 6.63 20.81 9.40
C THR A 120 7.10 19.35 9.49
N LEU A 121 6.18 18.39 9.65
CA LEU A 121 6.48 16.95 9.60
C LEU A 121 7.03 16.51 8.24
N THR A 122 6.54 17.08 7.13
CA THR A 122 7.04 16.81 5.77
C THR A 122 8.49 17.29 5.62
N ILE A 123 8.85 18.43 6.21
CA ILE A 123 10.23 18.97 6.19
C ILE A 123 11.15 18.09 7.06
N ILE A 124 10.73 17.74 8.29
CA ILE A 124 11.52 16.90 9.20
C ILE A 124 11.81 15.52 8.61
N THR A 125 10.86 14.96 7.85
CA THR A 125 11.01 13.65 7.20
C THR A 125 11.68 13.71 5.83
N GLY A 126 11.89 14.90 5.25
CA GLY A 126 12.39 15.06 3.88
C GLY A 126 11.44 14.52 2.80
N GLY A 127 10.12 14.56 3.04
CA GLY A 127 9.12 14.03 2.11
C GLY A 127 7.84 13.54 2.78
N LEU A 128 7.21 12.51 2.21
CA LEU A 128 6.10 11.81 2.88
C LEU A 128 6.62 10.58 3.62
N PRO A 129 6.09 10.29 4.83
CA PRO A 129 6.49 9.10 5.58
C PRO A 129 6.13 7.81 4.85
N LEU A 130 6.96 6.78 5.05
CA LEU A 130 6.99 5.60 4.20
C LEU A 130 5.64 4.87 4.10
N GLY A 131 5.16 4.69 2.87
CA GLY A 131 3.90 4.02 2.57
C GLY A 131 2.64 4.89 2.68
N ILE A 132 2.75 6.22 2.80
CA ILE A 132 1.63 7.14 2.53
C ILE A 132 1.73 7.64 1.08
N LYS A 133 0.69 7.45 0.28
CA LYS A 133 0.66 7.97 -1.10
C LYS A 133 0.13 9.39 -1.14
N LYS A 134 0.81 10.28 -1.88
CA LYS A 134 0.40 11.69 -2.06
C LYS A 134 -1.06 11.82 -2.53
N ASP A 135 -1.51 10.96 -3.44
CA ASP A 135 -2.85 11.02 -4.01
C ASP A 135 -3.95 10.59 -3.03
N GLU A 136 -3.66 9.67 -2.11
CA GLU A 136 -4.58 9.24 -1.06
C GLU A 136 -4.74 10.35 0.00
N MET A 137 -3.62 10.94 0.43
CA MET A 137 -3.59 12.12 1.31
C MET A 137 -4.38 13.30 0.71
N TYR A 138 -4.13 13.66 -0.55
CA TYR A 138 -4.88 14.72 -1.23
C TYR A 138 -6.36 14.37 -1.46
N LYS A 139 -6.73 13.09 -1.61
CA LYS A 139 -8.16 12.69 -1.63
C LYS A 139 -8.81 12.97 -0.27
N VAL A 140 -8.18 12.59 0.84
CA VAL A 140 -8.73 12.82 2.19
C VAL A 140 -8.93 14.31 2.46
N ILE A 141 -7.93 15.16 2.17
CA ILE A 141 -8.05 16.61 2.38
C ILE A 141 -9.13 17.23 1.46
N ARG A 142 -9.22 16.81 0.18
CA ARG A 142 -10.31 17.23 -0.71
C ARG A 142 -11.69 16.82 -0.21
N SER A 143 -11.82 15.63 0.40
CA SER A 143 -13.08 15.19 1.02
C SER A 143 -13.46 16.04 2.25
N LYS A 144 -12.50 16.57 3.01
CA LYS A 144 -12.78 17.57 4.07
C LYS A 144 -13.19 18.91 3.46
N LYS A 145 -12.46 19.42 2.46
CA LYS A 145 -12.79 20.66 1.73
C LYS A 145 -14.21 20.63 1.13
N ALA A 146 -14.64 19.49 0.58
CA ALA A 146 -15.97 19.29 0.04
C ALA A 146 -17.11 19.38 1.08
N LYS A 147 -16.82 19.27 2.39
CA LYS A 147 -17.81 19.41 3.47
C LYS A 147 -18.17 20.87 3.82
N GLY A 148 -17.54 21.85 3.16
CA GLY A 148 -18.06 23.23 3.07
C GLY A 148 -17.34 24.29 3.90
N PHE A 149 -16.72 23.96 5.04
CA PHE A 149 -15.93 24.92 5.80
C PHE A 149 -14.47 24.95 5.31
N TRP A 150 -14.16 25.94 4.45
CA TRP A 150 -12.83 26.09 3.86
C TRP A 150 -12.53 27.54 3.43
N PRO A 151 -12.13 28.43 4.37
CA PRO A 151 -11.82 29.83 4.08
C PRO A 151 -10.49 30.02 3.33
N THR A 152 -10.28 31.22 2.79
CA THR A 152 -9.12 31.54 1.93
C THR A 152 -7.76 31.32 2.61
N ASN A 153 -7.64 31.60 3.91
CA ASN A 153 -6.35 31.42 4.61
C ASN A 153 -5.99 29.93 4.75
N VAL A 154 -6.99 29.07 4.95
CA VAL A 154 -6.83 27.59 4.95
C VAL A 154 -6.44 27.09 3.56
N GLU A 155 -7.00 27.65 2.48
CA GLU A 155 -6.55 27.33 1.11
C GLU A 155 -5.09 27.75 0.89
N ILE A 156 -4.66 28.93 1.36
CA ILE A 156 -3.27 29.38 1.27
C ILE A 156 -2.34 28.44 2.04
N ALA A 157 -2.70 28.03 3.27
CA ALA A 157 -1.94 27.06 4.05
C ALA A 157 -1.85 25.69 3.33
N TYR A 158 -2.95 25.23 2.74
CA TYR A 158 -3.00 23.97 1.99
C TYR A 158 -2.16 23.99 0.71
N GLN A 159 -2.14 25.11 -0.03
CA GLN A 159 -1.28 25.24 -1.21
C GLN A 159 0.20 25.32 -0.81
N LYS A 160 0.55 25.99 0.30
CA LYS A 160 1.91 25.98 0.88
C LYS A 160 2.36 24.59 1.32
N PHE A 161 1.45 23.78 1.86
CA PHE A 161 1.71 22.37 2.18
C PHE A 161 1.91 21.54 0.91
N LYS A 162 1.05 21.71 -0.11
CA LYS A 162 1.21 21.03 -1.41
C LYS A 162 2.52 21.37 -2.11
N SER A 163 2.94 22.64 -2.12
CA SER A 163 4.21 23.04 -2.75
C SER A 163 5.40 22.46 -2.00
N GLU A 164 5.35 22.39 -0.67
CA GLU A 164 6.41 21.73 0.13
C GLU A 164 6.50 20.23 -0.21
N VAL A 165 5.36 19.51 -0.21
CA VAL A 165 5.31 18.10 -0.61
C VAL A 165 5.85 17.88 -2.02
N ALA A 166 5.54 18.77 -2.96
CA ALA A 166 6.04 18.69 -4.33
C ALA A 166 7.55 18.98 -4.42
N TYR A 167 8.06 19.94 -3.64
CA TYR A 167 9.48 20.26 -3.55
C TYR A 167 10.28 19.08 -2.97
N GLN A 168 9.91 18.58 -1.79
CA GLN A 168 10.60 17.46 -1.13
C GLN A 168 10.54 16.15 -1.94
N GLN A 169 9.53 15.97 -2.80
CA GLN A 169 9.43 14.83 -3.72
C GLN A 169 9.98 15.11 -5.13
N SER A 170 10.54 16.29 -5.38
CA SER A 170 11.16 16.64 -6.67
C SER A 170 12.52 15.98 -6.80
N PRO A 171 12.85 15.30 -7.92
CA PRO A 171 14.20 14.78 -8.17
C PRO A 171 15.26 15.88 -8.39
N ASN A 172 14.86 17.15 -8.45
CA ASN A 172 15.69 18.28 -8.90
C ASN A 172 15.89 19.37 -7.82
N THR A 173 15.64 19.09 -6.54
CA THR A 173 15.74 20.08 -5.44
C THR A 173 17.03 20.88 -5.42
N GLU A 174 18.16 20.29 -5.80
CA GLU A 174 19.46 20.98 -5.89
C GLU A 174 19.54 22.00 -7.03
N LYS A 175 18.86 21.77 -8.16
CA LYS A 175 18.87 22.68 -9.32
C LYS A 175 18.00 23.90 -9.15
N ASP A 176 16.89 23.78 -8.42
CA ASP A 176 15.98 24.90 -8.16
C ASP A 176 16.56 25.88 -7.12
N LEU A 177 17.60 25.49 -6.37
CA LEU A 177 18.37 26.34 -5.45
C LEU A 177 19.45 27.19 -6.14
N GLU A 178 20.01 26.73 -7.26
CA GLU A 178 21.12 27.40 -7.97
C GLU A 178 20.69 28.56 -8.87
N ASN A 179 19.39 28.77 -9.08
CA ASN A 179 18.88 29.81 -9.99
C ASN A 179 18.08 30.89 -9.22
N PRO A 180 18.76 31.80 -8.49
CA PRO A 180 18.10 32.97 -7.91
C PRO A 180 17.56 33.89 -9.02
N LEU A 181 16.29 34.30 -8.87
CA LEU A 181 15.64 35.32 -9.69
C LEU A 181 16.27 36.71 -9.50
#